data_AF-A0A2V8DH16-F1
#
_entry.id   AF-A0A2V8DH16-F1
#
_cell.length_a   1.000
_cell.length_b   1.000
_cell.length_c   1.000
_cell.angle_alpha   90.00
_cell.angle_beta   90.00
_cell.angle_gamma   90.00
#
_symmetry.space_group_name_H-M   'P 1'
#
loop_
_entity.id
_entity.type
_entity.pdbx_description
1 polymer ?
#
loop_
_entity_poly.entity_id
_entity_poly.type
_entity_poly.pdbx_seq_one_letter_code
_entity_poly.pdbx_strand_id
1 'polypeptide(L)'
;MDGAAVADAWARAGKWGEAEPGNDEICVILMGSSMAPPEELAKSIAEQRRKTRGRRITLIPMDARNWDAHVPTDAPTLAKGLLARLREAK
;
A
#
# COMPACT_ATOMS: atom_id res chain seq x y z
N MET A 1 -1.59 11.32 6.69
CA MET A 1 -0.94 10.37 5.78
C MET A 1 -0.81 11.04 4.43
N ASP A 2 0.41 11.20 3.96
CA ASP A 2 0.80 12.02 2.81
C ASP A 2 1.78 11.23 1.92
N GLY A 3 2.28 11.86 0.86
CA GLY A 3 3.25 11.24 -0.04
C GLY A 3 4.57 10.84 0.62
N ALA A 4 4.99 11.52 1.70
CA ALA A 4 6.21 11.19 2.42
C ALA A 4 6.04 9.91 3.26
N ALA A 5 4.89 9.75 3.91
CA ALA A 5 4.52 8.53 4.62
C ALA A 5 4.42 7.33 3.66
N VAL A 6 3.88 7.53 2.46
CA VAL A 6 3.87 6.51 1.40
C VAL A 6 5.30 6.14 0.98
N ALA A 7 6.17 7.12 0.78
CA ALA A 7 7.57 6.88 0.41
C ALA A 7 8.35 6.10 1.49
N ASP A 8 8.19 6.47 2.77
CA ASP A 8 8.85 5.78 3.88
C ASP A 8 8.37 4.34 4.01
N ALA A 9 7.05 4.12 3.96
CA ALA A 9 6.47 2.77 3.99
C ALA A 9 6.93 1.92 2.81
N TRP A 10 7.01 2.50 1.60
CA TRP A 10 7.50 1.81 0.42
C TRP A 10 8.97 1.43 0.53
N ALA A 11 9.81 2.32 1.06
CA ALA A 11 11.23 2.06 1.28
C ALA A 11 11.45 0.93 2.29
N ARG A 12 10.66 0.89 3.37
CA ARG A 12 10.68 -0.21 4.36
C ARG A 12 10.27 -1.53 3.73
N ALA A 13 9.19 -1.55 2.96
CA ALA A 13 8.73 -2.74 2.23
C ALA A 13 9.75 -3.22 1.21
N GLY A 14 10.44 -2.29 0.56
CA GLY A 14 11.56 -2.59 -0.34
C GLY A 14 12.66 -3.39 0.34
N LYS A 15 13.00 -3.11 1.60
CA LYS A 15 14.02 -3.85 2.36
C LYS A 15 13.58 -5.28 2.69
N TRP A 16 12.29 -5.52 2.88
CA TRP A 16 11.77 -6.88 3.13
C TRP A 16 11.92 -7.77 1.90
N GLY A 17 11.72 -7.22 0.70
CA GLY A 17 11.93 -7.94 -0.56
C GLY A 17 13.41 -8.16 -0.94
N GLU A 18 14.35 -7.59 -0.18
CA GLU A 18 15.79 -7.88 -0.32
C GLU A 18 16.24 -9.02 0.60
N ALA A 19 15.57 -9.17 1.75
CA ALA A 19 15.92 -10.16 2.76
C ALA A 19 15.50 -11.58 2.36
N GLU A 20 14.39 -11.72 1.63
CA GLU A 20 13.87 -13.00 1.16
C GLU A 20 13.96 -13.07 -0.37
N PRO A 21 14.89 -13.85 -0.96
CA PRO A 21 14.99 -14.05 -2.40
C PRO A 21 13.85 -14.97 -2.89
N GLY A 22 12.64 -14.45 -2.85
CA GLY A 22 11.42 -15.07 -3.37
C GLY A 22 10.64 -14.07 -4.21
N ASN A 23 9.87 -14.55 -5.18
CA ASN A 23 8.97 -13.73 -6.01
C ASN A 23 7.70 -13.32 -5.22
N ASP A 24 7.86 -13.05 -3.92
CA ASP A 24 6.75 -12.82 -3.01
C ASP A 24 6.20 -11.40 -3.17
N GLU A 25 4.89 -11.32 -3.25
CA GLU A 25 4.16 -10.06 -3.35
C GLU A 25 4.07 -9.43 -1.96
N ILE A 26 4.66 -8.24 -1.81
CA ILE A 26 4.69 -7.52 -0.54
C ILE A 26 3.48 -6.60 -0.49
N CYS A 27 2.50 -6.93 0.35
CA CYS A 27 1.33 -6.10 0.60
C CYS A 27 1.53 -5.27 1.87
N VAL A 28 1.43 -3.95 1.75
CA VAL A 28 1.58 -2.99 2.85
C VAL A 28 0.27 -2.27 3.05
N ILE A 29 -0.32 -2.40 4.24
CA ILE A 29 -1.49 -1.61 4.65
C ILE A 29 -0.99 -0.45 5.47
N LEU A 30 -1.08 0.76 4.91
CA LEU A 30 -0.71 1.99 5.60
C LEU A 30 -1.96 2.61 6.21
N MET A 31 -2.08 2.58 7.53
CA MET A 31 -3.21 3.17 8.25
C MET A 31 -2.84 4.53 8.82
N GLY A 32 -3.73 5.51 8.61
CA GLY A 32 -3.57 6.86 9.16
C GLY A 32 -4.89 7.43 9.65
N SER A 33 -4.82 8.32 10.65
CA SER A 33 -5.98 9.08 11.16
C SER A 33 -6.28 10.36 10.34
N SER A 34 -5.46 10.66 9.34
CA SER A 34 -5.68 11.71 8.34
C SER A 34 -5.13 11.21 6.99
N MET A 35 -5.80 11.54 5.89
CA MET A 35 -5.33 11.21 4.53
C MET A 35 -5.25 12.48 3.68
N ALA A 36 -4.18 12.58 2.89
CA ALA A 36 -4.08 13.50 1.77
C ALA A 36 -5.15 13.16 0.71
N PRO A 37 -5.46 14.09 -0.20
CA PRO A 37 -6.42 13.84 -1.27
C PRO A 37 -6.10 12.55 -2.05
N PRO A 38 -7.11 11.76 -2.45
CA PRO A 38 -6.90 10.48 -3.15
C PRO A 38 -6.02 10.59 -4.39
N GLU A 39 -6.11 11.67 -5.14
CA GLU A 39 -5.30 11.92 -6.34
C GLU A 39 -3.80 12.06 -6.02
N GLU A 40 -3.47 12.74 -4.92
CA GLU A 40 -2.08 12.94 -4.48
C GLU A 40 -1.46 11.63 -3.99
N LEU A 41 -2.26 10.82 -3.28
CA LEU A 41 -1.85 9.49 -2.84
C LEU A 41 -1.66 8.54 -4.03
N ALA A 42 -2.59 8.54 -4.98
CA ALA A 42 -2.48 7.74 -6.20
C ALA A 42 -1.22 8.12 -7.01
N LYS A 43 -0.94 9.43 -7.13
CA LYS A 43 0.28 9.92 -7.80
C LYS A 43 1.54 9.45 -7.06
N SER A 44 1.58 9.59 -5.74
CA SER A 44 2.71 9.17 -4.91
C SER A 44 2.98 7.66 -5.03
N ILE A 45 1.92 6.84 -4.99
CA ILE A 45 2.00 5.39 -5.18
C ILE A 45 2.51 5.05 -6.60
N ALA A 46 1.98 5.70 -7.64
CA ALA A 46 2.39 5.48 -9.02
C ALA A 46 3.87 5.87 -9.24
N GLU A 47 4.34 6.96 -8.61
CA GLU A 47 5.73 7.37 -8.65
C GLU A 47 6.67 6.36 -8.00
N GLN A 48 6.32 5.85 -6.81
CA GLN A 48 7.13 4.83 -6.14
C GLN A 48 7.18 3.53 -6.95
N ARG A 49 6.04 3.12 -7.50
CA ARG A 49 5.95 1.95 -8.38
C ARG A 49 6.83 2.10 -9.62
N ARG A 50 6.88 3.29 -10.23
CA ARG A 50 7.76 3.55 -11.38
C ARG A 50 9.24 3.45 -10.99
N LYS A 51 9.61 3.91 -9.79
CA LYS A 51 10.99 3.87 -9.27
C LYS A 51 11.46 2.46 -8.90
N THR A 52 10.54 1.56 -8.54
CA THR A 52 10.85 0.20 -8.06
C THR A 52 10.55 -0.90 -9.07
N ARG A 53 10.62 -0.59 -10.38
CA ARG A 53 10.45 -1.55 -11.50
C ARG A 53 11.23 -2.85 -11.21
N GLY A 54 10.51 -3.93 -10.93
CA GLY A 54 11.06 -5.25 -10.59
C GLY A 54 10.59 -5.83 -9.25
N ARG A 55 10.09 -5.00 -8.33
CA ARG A 55 9.49 -5.47 -7.06
C ARG A 55 7.98 -5.39 -7.07
N ARG A 56 7.30 -6.44 -6.60
CA ARG A 56 5.84 -6.51 -6.49
C ARG A 56 5.38 -5.97 -5.14
N ILE A 57 5.51 -4.66 -4.94
CA ILE A 57 5.03 -3.98 -3.73
C ILE A 57 3.66 -3.39 -4.03
N THR A 58 2.66 -3.77 -3.23
CA THR A 58 1.32 -3.16 -3.23
C THR A 58 1.13 -2.41 -1.93
N LEU A 59 1.03 -1.08 -2.01
CA LEU A 59 0.71 -0.24 -0.87
C LEU A 59 -0.77 0.17 -0.94
N ILE A 60 -1.52 -0.15 0.11
CA ILE A 60 -2.92 0.22 0.26
C ILE A 60 -3.02 1.19 1.43
N PRO A 61 -3.29 2.48 1.16
CA PRO A 61 -3.63 3.41 2.21
C PRO A 61 -5.06 3.20 2.70
N MET A 62 -5.23 3.23 4.02
CA MET A 62 -6.51 3.05 4.71
C MET A 62 -6.71 4.15 5.75
N ASP A 63 -7.88 4.79 5.78
CA ASP A 63 -8.24 5.70 6.87
C ASP A 63 -8.76 4.87 8.05
N ALA A 64 -8.06 5.00 9.17
CA ALA A 64 -8.33 4.22 10.37
C ALA A 64 -9.67 4.58 11.05
N ARG A 65 -10.26 5.76 10.72
CA ARG A 65 -11.52 6.23 11.32
C ARG A 65 -12.72 5.58 10.66
N ASN A 66 -12.76 5.56 9.32
CA ASN A 66 -13.87 5.00 8.56
C ASN A 66 -13.56 3.60 7.98
N TRP A 67 -12.32 3.12 8.09
CA TRP A 67 -11.85 1.86 7.49
C TRP A 67 -11.99 1.85 5.97
N ASP A 68 -12.02 3.03 5.37
CA ASP A 68 -12.08 3.19 3.93
C ASP A 68 -10.67 3.04 3.36
N ALA A 69 -10.53 2.19 2.37
CA ALA A 69 -9.25 1.84 1.76
C ALA A 69 -9.24 2.34 0.32
N HIS A 70 -8.24 3.14 -0.02
CA HIS A 70 -8.03 3.51 -1.41
C HIS A 70 -7.24 2.39 -2.10
N VAL A 71 -7.98 1.41 -2.62
CA VAL A 71 -7.41 0.23 -3.26
C VAL A 71 -6.99 0.58 -4.69
N PRO A 72 -5.70 0.47 -5.05
CA PRO A 72 -5.28 0.59 -6.44
C PRO A 72 -5.97 -0.46 -7.30
N THR A 73 -6.38 -0.12 -8.52
CA THR A 73 -7.12 -1.03 -9.42
C THR A 73 -6.37 -2.34 -9.67
N ASP A 74 -5.05 -2.26 -9.69
CA ASP A 74 -4.09 -3.34 -9.92
C ASP A 74 -3.60 -4.01 -8.62
N ALA A 75 -4.32 -3.82 -7.52
CA ALA A 75 -4.03 -4.53 -6.29
C ALA A 75 -4.27 -6.05 -6.47
N PRO A 76 -3.35 -6.92 -6.01
CA PRO A 76 -3.51 -8.36 -6.08
C PRO A 76 -4.81 -8.83 -5.43
N THR A 77 -5.39 -9.91 -5.95
CA THR A 77 -6.64 -10.51 -5.42
C THR A 77 -6.52 -10.83 -3.93
N LEU A 78 -5.33 -11.25 -3.49
CA LEU A 78 -5.03 -11.52 -2.08
C LEU A 78 -5.18 -10.26 -1.21
N ALA A 79 -4.73 -9.10 -1.69
CA ALA A 79 -4.84 -7.84 -1.00
C ALA A 79 -6.31 -7.37 -0.89
N LYS A 80 -7.10 -7.55 -1.97
CA LYS A 80 -8.55 -7.29 -1.97
C LYS A 80 -9.30 -8.19 -0.97
N GLY A 81 -8.95 -9.48 -0.93
CA GLY A 81 -9.53 -10.43 0.02
C GLY A 81 -9.17 -10.10 1.48
N LEU A 82 -7.93 -9.69 1.74
CA LEU A 82 -7.50 -9.27 3.07
C LEU A 82 -8.26 -8.03 3.55
N LEU A 83 -8.45 -7.04 2.69
CA LEU A 83 -9.24 -5.85 3.00
C LEU A 83 -10.70 -6.17 3.31
N ALA A 84 -11.31 -7.08 2.54
CA ALA A 84 -12.69 -7.51 2.79
C ALA A 84 -12.83 -8.13 4.20
N ARG A 85 -11.90 -9.01 4.59
CA ARG A 85 -11.87 -9.62 5.92
C ARG A 85 -11.60 -8.62 7.04
N LEU A 86 -10.71 -7.64 6.82
CA LEU A 86 -10.44 -6.58 7.79
C LEU A 86 -11.67 -5.70 8.03
N ARG A 87 -12.47 -5.46 6.99
CA ARG A 87 -13.74 -4.71 7.11
C ARG A 87 -14.81 -5.50 7.86
N GLU A 88 -14.86 -6.81 7.68
CA GLU A 88 -15.81 -7.70 8.37
C GLU A 88 -15.46 -7.95 9.84
N ALA A 89 -14.19 -7.81 10.22
CA ALA A 89 -13.70 -7.98 11.58
C ALA A 89 -13.88 -6.73 12.48
N LYS A 90 -14.58 -5.70 11.99
CA LYS A 90 -14.86 -4.45 12.70
C LYS A 90 -16.16 -4.51 13.49
#